data_AF-T1CBP7-F1
#
_entry.id   AF-T1CBP7-F1
#
_cell.length_a   1.000
_cell.length_b   1.000
_cell.length_c   1.000
_cell.angle_alpha   90.00
_cell.angle_beta   90.00
_cell.angle_gamma   90.00
#
_symmetry.space_group_name_H-M   'P 1'
#
loop_
_entity.id
_entity.type
_entity.pdbx_description
1 polymer ?
#
loop_
_entity_poly.entity_id
_entity_poly.type
_entity_poly.pdbx_seq_one_letter_code
_entity_poly.pdbx_strand_id
1 'polypeptide(L)'
;MTIVLIVLALLMLSLLLAFLRSNAALWSALSVVLAAAVGYAAGSAREALIAAIVLALLTLPFAIVPLRRALFGRSLLKAFAHALPRLSDTERTALDAGTVGFEAELFSGKPDWHKLLAEPKPALSAEEQAFMDGPVERLCAMLDDWRITHELADLPPEVWAFLKREKFFGMIIPKRYGGLEFSALAHSAVLQKVSSICPTASSTIAVPNSLGPAELLLHYGSEQQKDHYLPRLADGREIPCFALTGPTPVPTPPRFRISASSARARGRARKCSACA
;
A
#
# COMPACT_ATOMS: atom_id res chain seq x y z
N MET A 1 -39.16 -16.21 37.00
CA MET A 1 -39.55 -16.05 35.58
C MET A 1 -39.17 -14.68 35.02
N THR A 2 -39.44 -13.58 35.75
CA THR A 2 -39.14 -12.20 35.31
C THR A 2 -37.66 -11.92 34.98
N ILE A 3 -36.73 -12.39 35.81
CA ILE A 3 -35.28 -12.21 35.57
C ILE A 3 -34.85 -12.87 34.26
N VAL A 4 -35.35 -14.07 33.97
CA VAL A 4 -35.04 -14.81 32.74
C VAL A 4 -35.54 -14.05 31.51
N LEU A 5 -36.74 -13.47 31.59
CA LEU A 5 -37.29 -12.64 30.50
C LEU A 5 -36.46 -11.38 30.25
N ILE A 6 -35.99 -10.71 31.31
CA ILE A 6 -35.11 -9.53 31.20
C ILE A 6 -33.78 -9.92 30.54
N VAL A 7 -33.16 -11.02 30.95
CA VAL A 7 -31.89 -11.49 30.37
C VAL A 7 -32.04 -11.84 28.89
N LEU A 8 -33.09 -12.56 28.51
CA LEU A 8 -33.35 -12.90 27.10
C LEU A 8 -33.64 -11.66 26.25
N ALA A 9 -34.41 -10.70 26.78
CA ALA A 9 -34.69 -9.44 26.10
C ALA A 9 -33.42 -8.60 25.90
N LEU A 10 -32.55 -8.51 26.92
CA LEU A 10 -31.26 -7.82 26.83
C LEU A 10 -30.30 -8.50 25.85
N LEU A 11 -30.29 -9.83 25.79
CA LEU A 11 -29.48 -10.59 24.82
C LEU A 11 -29.93 -10.31 23.39
N MET A 12 -31.25 -10.38 23.12
CA MET A 12 -31.84 -10.08 21.81
C MET A 12 -31.54 -8.63 21.38
N LEU A 13 -31.72 -7.66 22.30
CA LEU A 13 -31.40 -6.26 22.04
C LEU A 13 -29.91 -6.08 21.74
N SER A 14 -29.03 -6.72 22.51
CA SER A 14 -27.58 -6.64 22.30
C SER A 14 -27.17 -7.19 20.94
N LEU A 15 -27.75 -8.33 20.52
CA LEU A 15 -27.50 -8.91 19.20
C LEU A 15 -28.00 -7.99 18.07
N LEU A 16 -29.18 -7.39 18.22
CA LEU A 16 -29.72 -6.45 17.25
C LEU A 16 -28.86 -5.18 17.13
N LEU A 17 -28.47 -4.60 18.26
CA LEU A 17 -27.64 -3.39 18.28
C LEU A 17 -26.21 -3.64 17.79
N ALA A 18 -25.71 -4.87 17.95
CA ALA A 18 -24.46 -5.33 17.33
C ALA A 18 -24.59 -5.42 15.82
N PHE A 19 -25.66 -6.04 15.33
CA PHE A 19 -25.95 -6.12 13.90
C PHE A 19 -26.08 -4.73 13.26
N LEU A 20 -26.70 -3.78 13.96
CA LEU A 20 -26.87 -2.39 13.51
C LEU A 20 -25.63 -1.50 13.74
N ARG A 21 -24.51 -2.05 14.25
CA ARG A 21 -23.26 -1.31 14.54
C ARG A 21 -23.47 -0.02 15.34
N SER A 22 -24.43 -0.05 16.28
CA SER A 22 -24.84 1.12 17.06
C SER A 22 -23.77 1.55 18.07
N ASN A 23 -23.78 2.84 18.44
CA ASN A 23 -22.80 3.39 19.37
C ASN A 23 -23.08 2.96 20.83
N ALA A 24 -22.03 2.97 21.68
CA ALA A 24 -22.12 2.50 23.06
C ALA A 24 -23.13 3.28 23.93
N ALA A 25 -23.36 4.58 23.65
CA ALA A 25 -24.32 5.37 24.41
C ALA A 25 -25.77 4.94 24.15
N LEU A 26 -26.10 4.66 22.88
CA LEU A 26 -27.40 4.14 22.47
C LEU A 26 -27.64 2.74 23.04
N TRP A 27 -26.61 1.89 23.04
CA TRP A 27 -26.66 0.58 23.68
C TRP A 27 -26.98 0.66 25.17
N SER A 28 -26.27 1.51 25.92
CA SER A 28 -26.52 1.69 27.35
C SER A 28 -27.94 2.18 27.62
N ALA A 29 -28.39 3.20 26.88
CA ALA A 29 -29.72 3.79 27.05
C ALA A 29 -30.84 2.76 26.78
N LEU A 30 -30.80 2.07 25.64
CA LEU A 30 -31.83 1.10 25.26
C LEU A 30 -31.85 -0.11 26.21
N SER A 31 -30.70 -0.55 26.71
CA SER A 31 -30.63 -1.66 27.66
C SER A 31 -31.28 -1.31 28.99
N VAL A 32 -31.05 -0.08 29.50
CA VAL A 32 -31.68 0.41 30.73
C VAL A 32 -33.19 0.56 30.57
N VAL A 33 -33.64 1.14 29.45
CA VAL A 33 -35.07 1.31 29.14
C VAL A 33 -35.76 -0.04 29.00
N LEU A 34 -35.15 -1.00 28.30
CA LEU A 34 -35.72 -2.33 28.10
C LEU A 34 -35.84 -3.11 29.42
N ALA A 35 -34.82 -3.06 30.28
CA ALA A 35 -34.86 -3.71 31.58
C ALA A 35 -35.97 -3.15 32.48
N ALA A 36 -36.16 -1.82 32.48
CA ALA A 36 -37.24 -1.16 33.21
C ALA A 36 -38.64 -1.53 32.64
N ALA A 37 -38.80 -1.52 31.32
CA ALA A 37 -40.06 -1.82 30.65
C ALA A 37 -40.51 -3.27 30.85
N VAL A 38 -39.60 -4.23 30.67
CA VAL A 38 -39.89 -5.66 30.86
C VAL A 38 -40.20 -5.97 32.33
N GLY A 39 -39.46 -5.37 33.26
CA GLY A 39 -39.69 -5.57 34.69
C GLY A 39 -40.99 -4.92 35.20
N TYR A 40 -41.38 -3.76 34.64
CA TYR A 40 -42.68 -3.14 34.93
C TYR A 40 -43.85 -3.98 34.40
N ALA A 41 -43.75 -4.46 33.15
CA ALA A 41 -44.77 -5.31 32.52
C ALA A 41 -44.95 -6.67 33.24
N ALA A 42 -43.91 -7.17 33.91
CA ALA A 42 -43.94 -8.40 34.68
C ALA A 42 -44.39 -8.24 36.15
N GLY A 43 -44.82 -7.03 36.56
CA GLY A 43 -45.39 -6.78 37.89
C GLY A 43 -44.37 -6.60 39.03
N SER A 44 -43.08 -6.51 38.73
CA SER A 44 -41.99 -6.39 39.72
C SER A 44 -41.27 -5.05 39.58
N ALA A 45 -41.99 -3.95 39.85
CA ALA A 45 -41.53 -2.60 39.54
C ALA A 45 -40.32 -2.15 40.39
N ARG A 46 -40.21 -2.61 41.64
CA ARG A 46 -39.07 -2.27 42.51
C ARG A 46 -37.80 -2.95 42.04
N GLU A 47 -37.91 -4.22 41.67
CA GLU A 47 -36.83 -5.04 41.16
C GLU A 47 -36.36 -4.54 39.78
N ALA A 48 -37.30 -4.12 38.93
CA ALA A 48 -37.03 -3.51 37.63
C ALA A 48 -36.24 -2.20 37.78
N LEU A 49 -36.64 -1.35 38.73
CA LEU A 49 -35.98 -0.08 39.00
C LEU A 49 -34.55 -0.29 39.52
N ILE A 50 -34.36 -1.22 40.46
CA ILE A 50 -33.03 -1.57 40.99
C ILE A 50 -32.15 -2.11 39.85
N ALA A 51 -32.65 -3.02 39.02
CA ALA A 51 -31.91 -3.58 37.90
C ALA A 51 -31.53 -2.51 36.86
N ALA A 52 -32.44 -1.58 36.55
CA ALA A 52 -32.19 -0.48 35.63
C ALA A 52 -31.11 0.48 36.16
N ILE A 53 -31.13 0.81 37.46
CA ILE A 53 -30.10 1.66 38.10
C ILE A 53 -28.75 0.97 38.08
N VAL A 54 -28.68 -0.31 38.44
CA VAL A 54 -27.43 -1.10 38.41
C VAL A 54 -26.88 -1.15 36.99
N LEU A 55 -27.73 -1.42 36.00
CA LEU A 55 -27.32 -1.48 34.60
C LEU A 55 -26.85 -0.11 34.09
N ALA A 56 -27.52 0.98 34.49
CA ALA A 56 -27.09 2.34 34.16
C ALA A 56 -25.70 2.63 34.73
N LEU A 57 -25.46 2.32 36.01
CA LEU A 57 -24.16 2.53 36.65
C LEU A 57 -23.04 1.71 36.00
N LEU A 58 -23.32 0.45 35.62
CA LEU A 58 -22.35 -0.41 34.95
C LEU A 58 -22.03 0.05 33.52
N THR A 59 -23.01 0.58 32.80
CA THR A 59 -22.87 0.92 31.37
C THR A 59 -22.51 2.38 31.12
N LEU A 60 -22.70 3.26 32.12
CA LEU A 60 -22.35 4.69 32.04
C LEU A 60 -20.86 4.94 31.73
N PRO A 61 -19.89 4.21 32.34
CA PRO A 61 -18.48 4.33 31.96
C PRO A 61 -18.18 4.01 30.50
N PHE A 62 -18.98 3.15 29.87
CA PHE A 62 -18.81 2.76 28.47
C PHE A 62 -19.49 3.75 27.50
N ALA A 63 -20.56 4.41 27.94
CA ALA A 63 -21.27 5.45 27.18
C ALA A 63 -20.46 6.75 27.08
N ILE A 64 -19.77 7.14 28.15
CA ILE A 64 -19.00 8.40 28.22
C ILE A 64 -17.59 8.19 27.67
N VAL A 65 -17.29 8.76 26.51
CA VAL A 65 -16.00 8.56 25.80
C VAL A 65 -14.76 8.88 26.66
N PRO A 66 -14.68 10.01 27.39
CA PRO A 66 -13.56 10.29 28.29
C PRO A 66 -13.36 9.23 29.38
N LEU A 67 -14.46 8.78 30.00
CA LEU A 67 -14.45 7.82 31.10
C LEU A 67 -14.06 6.42 30.62
N ARG A 68 -14.59 5.99 29.47
CA ARG A 68 -14.22 4.73 28.80
C ARG A 68 -12.73 4.67 28.50
N ARG A 69 -12.17 5.76 27.96
CA ARG A 69 -10.74 5.85 27.63
C ARG A 69 -9.87 5.81 28.88
N ALA A 70 -10.27 6.50 29.95
CA ALA A 70 -9.51 6.57 31.19
C ALA A 70 -9.49 5.23 31.95
N LEU A 71 -10.66 4.58 32.10
CA LEU A 71 -10.80 3.36 32.90
C LEU A 71 -10.37 2.10 32.16
N PHE A 72 -10.74 1.96 30.88
CA PHE A 72 -10.53 0.72 30.12
C PHE A 72 -9.50 0.89 29.00
N GLY A 73 -9.66 1.95 28.20
CA GLY A 73 -8.88 2.13 26.97
C GLY A 73 -7.37 2.17 27.19
N ARG A 74 -6.88 2.99 28.13
CA ARG A 74 -5.43 3.14 28.39
C ARG A 74 -4.76 1.85 28.86
N SER A 75 -5.43 1.08 29.71
CA SER A 75 -4.86 -0.18 30.25
C SER A 75 -4.84 -1.27 29.17
N LEU A 76 -5.95 -1.42 28.44
CA LEU A 76 -6.07 -2.39 27.36
C LEU A 76 -5.06 -2.10 26.25
N LEU A 77 -4.90 -0.83 25.85
CA LEU A 77 -3.93 -0.44 24.83
C LEU A 77 -2.49 -0.71 25.27
N LYS A 78 -2.16 -0.48 26.56
CA LYS A 78 -0.84 -0.82 27.11
C LYS A 78 -0.59 -2.32 27.07
N ALA A 79 -1.57 -3.15 27.42
CA ALA A 79 -1.44 -4.60 27.33
C ALA A 79 -1.23 -5.06 25.88
N PHE A 80 -2.02 -4.52 24.93
CA PHE A 80 -1.85 -4.80 23.50
C PHE A 80 -0.50 -4.36 22.94
N ALA A 81 0.03 -3.22 23.40
CA ALA A 81 1.34 -2.73 22.97
C ALA A 81 2.48 -3.70 23.30
N HIS A 82 2.35 -4.53 24.34
CA HIS A 82 3.34 -5.55 24.69
C HIS A 82 3.25 -6.80 23.80
N ALA A 83 2.11 -7.04 23.14
CA ALA A 83 1.92 -8.14 22.21
C ALA A 83 2.39 -7.79 20.78
N LEU A 84 2.66 -6.51 20.50
CA LEU A 84 3.22 -6.10 19.21
C LEU A 84 4.71 -6.48 19.13
N PRO A 85 5.15 -7.11 18.02
CA PRO A 85 6.54 -7.45 17.83
C PRO A 85 7.41 -6.17 17.83
N ARG A 86 8.55 -6.23 18.50
CA ARG A 86 9.52 -5.13 18.52
C ARG A 86 10.26 -5.09 17.18
N LEU A 87 10.22 -3.95 16.51
CA LEU A 87 11.01 -3.70 15.29
C LEU A 87 12.50 -3.74 15.62
N SER A 88 13.27 -4.41 14.77
CA SER A 88 14.74 -4.36 14.81
C SER A 88 15.25 -2.96 14.46
N ASP A 89 16.48 -2.62 14.88
CA ASP A 89 17.07 -1.30 14.61
C ASP A 89 17.17 -1.01 13.09
N THR A 90 17.37 -2.06 12.29
CA THR A 90 17.38 -1.98 10.82
C THR A 90 16.00 -1.72 10.22
N GLU A 91 14.94 -2.36 10.75
CA GLU A 91 13.56 -2.12 10.29
C GLU A 91 13.09 -0.72 10.70
N ARG A 92 13.47 -0.27 11.89
CA ARG A 92 13.21 1.10 12.34
C ARG A 92 13.89 2.12 11.44
N THR A 93 15.19 1.94 11.15
CA THR A 93 15.91 2.85 10.25
C THR A 93 15.32 2.86 8.85
N ALA A 94 14.86 1.71 8.33
CA ALA A 94 14.19 1.62 7.04
C ALA A 94 12.82 2.33 7.02
N LEU A 95 12.06 2.23 8.12
CA LEU A 95 10.79 2.95 8.28
C LEU A 95 11.01 4.46 8.45
N ASP A 96 12.01 4.86 9.22
CA ASP A 96 12.36 6.26 9.49
C ASP A 96 12.97 6.97 8.26
N ALA A 97 13.59 6.20 7.35
CA ALA A 97 14.07 6.69 6.06
C ALA A 97 12.94 6.97 5.06
N GLY A 98 11.73 6.47 5.34
CA GLY A 98 10.54 6.73 4.55
C GLY A 98 9.85 8.05 4.91
N THR A 99 8.98 8.52 4.03
CA THR A 99 8.02 9.58 4.36
C THR A 99 6.78 8.96 4.98
N VAL A 100 6.20 9.67 5.95
CA VAL A 100 4.98 9.24 6.64
C VAL A 100 3.80 9.89 5.93
N GLY A 101 3.02 9.09 5.20
CA GLY A 101 1.84 9.55 4.46
C GLY A 101 0.55 9.54 5.29
N PHE A 102 -0.59 9.69 4.62
CA PHE A 102 -1.92 9.70 5.25
C PHE A 102 -2.22 8.40 6.00
N GLU A 103 -1.66 7.28 5.57
CA GLU A 103 -1.80 5.96 6.20
C GLU A 103 -1.40 5.98 7.68
N ALA A 104 -0.42 6.80 8.08
CA ALA A 104 -0.06 6.89 9.49
C ALA A 104 -1.17 7.52 10.34
N GLU A 105 -1.89 8.51 9.80
CA GLU A 105 -3.04 9.09 10.49
C GLU A 105 -4.19 8.07 10.59
N LEU A 106 -4.39 7.27 9.55
CA LEU A 106 -5.33 6.16 9.54
C LEU A 106 -4.99 5.13 10.63
N PHE A 107 -3.73 4.68 10.70
CA PHE A 107 -3.29 3.71 11.72
C PHE A 107 -3.20 4.31 13.13
N SER A 108 -3.07 5.63 13.28
CA SER A 108 -3.16 6.32 14.57
C SER A 108 -4.58 6.35 15.17
N GLY A 109 -5.60 5.99 14.37
CA GLY A 109 -7.00 5.98 14.79
C GLY A 109 -7.67 7.36 14.82
N LYS A 110 -7.03 8.39 14.26
CA LYS A 110 -7.58 9.74 14.09
C LYS A 110 -7.21 10.32 12.71
N PRO A 111 -7.66 9.70 11.60
CA PRO A 111 -7.40 10.22 10.26
C PRO A 111 -8.08 11.58 10.04
N ASP A 112 -7.35 12.55 9.48
CA ASP A 112 -7.96 13.77 8.94
C ASP A 112 -8.39 13.56 7.48
N TRP A 113 -9.66 13.21 7.29
CA TRP A 113 -10.22 12.98 5.96
C TRP A 113 -10.22 14.22 5.06
N HIS A 114 -10.21 15.43 5.63
CA HIS A 114 -10.16 16.64 4.82
C HIS A 114 -8.82 16.76 4.09
N LYS A 115 -7.72 16.36 4.74
CA LYS A 115 -6.39 16.33 4.13
C LYS A 115 -6.35 15.39 2.93
N LEU A 116 -6.89 14.17 3.07
CA LEU A 116 -6.95 13.21 1.97
C LEU A 116 -7.84 13.69 0.82
N LEU A 117 -9.03 14.21 1.14
CA LEU A 117 -10.01 14.64 0.13
C LEU A 117 -9.63 15.96 -0.55
N ALA A 118 -8.73 16.75 0.05
CA ALA A 118 -8.21 17.98 -0.54
C ALA A 118 -7.06 17.73 -1.53
N GLU A 119 -6.48 16.53 -1.56
CA GLU A 119 -5.42 16.20 -2.51
C GLU A 119 -5.97 16.31 -3.94
N PRO A 120 -5.32 17.08 -4.84
CA PRO A 120 -5.79 17.23 -6.21
C PRO A 120 -5.83 15.87 -6.92
N LYS A 121 -6.85 15.69 -7.76
CA LYS A 121 -6.92 14.49 -8.61
C LYS A 121 -5.67 14.46 -9.50
N PRO A 122 -4.85 13.39 -9.45
CA PRO A 122 -3.69 13.27 -10.31
C PRO A 122 -4.15 13.23 -11.78
N ALA A 123 -3.53 14.06 -12.61
CA ALA A 123 -3.84 14.18 -14.03
C ALA A 123 -2.54 14.19 -14.84
N LEU A 124 -2.60 13.63 -16.05
CA LEU A 124 -1.49 13.66 -16.99
C LEU A 124 -1.34 15.07 -17.57
N SER A 125 -0.10 15.50 -17.76
CA SER A 125 0.20 16.68 -18.58
C SER A 125 -0.18 16.44 -20.04
N ALA A 126 -0.28 17.51 -20.83
CA ALA A 126 -0.59 17.40 -22.26
C ALA A 126 0.43 16.55 -23.03
N GLU A 127 1.71 16.60 -22.64
CA GLU A 127 2.79 15.81 -23.25
C GLU A 127 2.66 14.32 -22.90
N GLU A 128 2.40 14.00 -21.63
CA GLU A 128 2.18 12.62 -21.18
C GLU A 128 0.92 12.01 -21.79
N GLN A 129 -0.16 12.80 -21.90
CA GLN A 129 -1.39 12.38 -22.56
C GLN A 129 -1.16 12.12 -24.05
N ALA A 130 -0.42 13.00 -24.74
CA ALA A 130 -0.04 12.78 -26.14
C ALA A 130 0.83 11.52 -26.31
N PHE A 131 1.69 11.19 -25.34
CA PHE A 131 2.45 9.95 -25.34
C PHE A 131 1.54 8.72 -25.19
N MET A 132 0.55 8.79 -24.29
CA MET A 132 -0.46 7.73 -24.07
C MET A 132 -1.34 7.48 -25.30
N ASP A 133 -1.71 8.54 -26.02
CA ASP A 133 -2.61 8.47 -27.18
C ASP A 133 -1.89 8.17 -28.49
N GLY A 134 -0.56 8.31 -28.52
CA GLY A 134 0.27 8.06 -29.71
C GLY A 134 1.19 6.86 -29.54
N PRO A 135 2.44 7.06 -29.07
CA PRO A 135 3.42 6.01 -28.87
C PRO A 135 2.90 4.75 -28.16
N VAL A 136 2.13 4.90 -27.08
CA VAL A 136 1.62 3.75 -26.31
C VAL A 136 0.57 2.97 -27.10
N GLU A 137 -0.35 3.64 -27.79
CA GLU A 137 -1.34 2.96 -28.66
C GLU A 137 -0.64 2.17 -29.78
N ARG A 138 0.36 2.79 -30.43
CA ARG A 138 1.15 2.11 -31.46
C ARG A 138 1.88 0.90 -30.90
N LEU A 139 2.47 1.01 -29.72
CA LEU A 139 3.10 -0.13 -29.05
C LEU A 139 2.08 -1.24 -28.80
N CYS A 140 0.93 -0.93 -28.22
CA CYS A 140 -0.13 -1.92 -27.96
C CYS A 140 -0.57 -2.64 -29.24
N ALA A 141 -0.67 -1.93 -30.37
CA ALA A 141 -1.00 -2.53 -31.66
C ALA A 141 0.11 -3.43 -32.25
N MET A 142 1.37 -3.26 -31.83
CA MET A 142 2.51 -4.08 -32.26
C MET A 142 2.71 -5.34 -31.42
N LEU A 143 2.06 -5.44 -30.26
CA LEU A 143 2.28 -6.51 -29.30
C LEU A 143 1.37 -7.71 -29.57
N ASP A 144 1.99 -8.89 -29.62
CA ASP A 144 1.32 -10.19 -29.61
C ASP A 144 1.91 -11.01 -28.46
N ASP A 145 1.16 -11.12 -27.37
CA ASP A 145 1.64 -11.78 -26.15
C ASP A 145 1.98 -13.25 -26.36
N TRP A 146 1.18 -13.98 -27.15
CA TRP A 146 1.42 -15.40 -27.42
C TRP A 146 2.73 -15.59 -28.17
N ARG A 147 2.92 -14.83 -29.24
CA ARG A 147 4.15 -14.88 -30.03
C ARG A 147 5.38 -14.50 -29.20
N ILE A 148 5.29 -13.46 -28.37
CA ILE A 148 6.38 -13.02 -27.48
C ILE A 148 6.73 -14.13 -26.47
N THR A 149 5.73 -14.72 -25.82
CA THR A 149 5.95 -15.60 -24.67
C THR A 149 6.18 -17.06 -25.04
N HIS A 150 5.52 -17.58 -26.07
CA HIS A 150 5.51 -19.01 -26.42
C HIS A 150 6.33 -19.34 -27.67
N GLU A 151 6.47 -18.42 -28.63
CA GLU A 151 7.20 -18.69 -29.87
C GLU A 151 8.62 -18.12 -29.86
N LEU A 152 8.76 -16.84 -29.52
CA LEU A 152 10.03 -16.13 -29.55
C LEU A 152 10.80 -16.21 -28.23
N ALA A 153 10.08 -16.28 -27.11
CA ALA A 153 10.61 -16.08 -25.76
C ALA A 153 11.39 -14.75 -25.60
N ASP A 154 11.07 -13.76 -26.44
CA ASP A 154 11.64 -12.42 -26.47
C ASP A 154 10.69 -11.46 -27.23
N LEU A 155 10.89 -10.15 -27.07
CA LEU A 155 10.20 -9.16 -27.88
C LEU A 155 10.73 -9.19 -29.33
N PRO A 156 9.86 -9.06 -30.34
CA PRO A 156 10.29 -8.93 -31.72
C PRO A 156 11.29 -7.76 -31.92
N PRO A 157 12.28 -7.87 -32.82
CA PRO A 157 13.27 -6.83 -33.07
C PRO A 157 12.65 -5.46 -33.41
N GLU A 158 11.53 -5.44 -34.12
CA GLU A 158 10.77 -4.25 -34.46
C GLU A 158 10.17 -3.56 -33.21
N VAL A 159 9.72 -4.35 -32.22
CA VAL A 159 9.22 -3.84 -30.94
C VAL A 159 10.38 -3.27 -30.14
N TRP A 160 11.52 -3.98 -30.07
CA TRP A 160 12.73 -3.47 -29.43
C TRP A 160 13.18 -2.13 -30.04
N ALA A 161 13.23 -2.03 -31.37
CA ALA A 161 13.60 -0.79 -32.06
C ALA A 161 12.60 0.33 -31.78
N PHE A 162 11.31 0.02 -31.74
CA PHE A 162 10.25 0.98 -31.41
C PHE A 162 10.41 1.51 -29.97
N LEU A 163 10.58 0.64 -28.99
CA LEU A 163 10.74 1.01 -27.58
C LEU A 163 11.93 1.96 -27.37
N LYS A 164 13.07 1.68 -28.02
CA LYS A 164 14.27 2.54 -27.95
C LYS A 164 14.03 3.89 -28.60
N ARG A 165 13.47 3.91 -29.82
CA ARG A 165 13.24 5.14 -30.58
C ARG A 165 12.28 6.09 -29.86
N GLU A 166 11.19 5.57 -29.33
CA GLU A 166 10.18 6.36 -28.61
C GLU A 166 10.55 6.57 -27.13
N LYS A 167 11.74 6.15 -26.69
CA LYS A 167 12.31 6.37 -25.34
C LYS A 167 11.49 5.76 -24.20
N PHE A 168 10.86 4.60 -24.43
CA PHE A 168 10.16 3.88 -23.37
C PHE A 168 11.07 3.48 -22.20
N PHE A 169 12.39 3.35 -22.40
CA PHE A 169 13.35 3.04 -21.34
C PHE A 169 13.88 4.28 -20.58
N GLY A 170 13.49 5.48 -20.99
CA GLY A 170 13.95 6.75 -20.43
C GLY A 170 12.82 7.68 -20.01
N MET A 171 11.66 7.12 -19.63
CA MET A 171 10.48 7.90 -19.24
C MET A 171 10.77 8.78 -18.02
N ILE A 172 11.42 8.25 -16.99
CA ILE A 172 11.73 9.01 -15.76
C ILE A 172 13.02 9.83 -15.85
N ILE A 173 13.82 9.64 -16.91
CA ILE A 173 15.11 10.31 -17.05
C ILE A 173 14.87 11.78 -17.41
N PRO A 174 15.54 12.75 -16.74
CA PRO A 174 15.40 14.17 -17.05
C PRO A 174 15.69 14.51 -18.52
N LYS A 175 14.99 15.50 -19.06
CA LYS A 175 15.14 15.91 -20.47
C LYS A 175 16.56 16.39 -20.79
N ARG A 176 17.28 16.95 -19.81
CA ARG A 176 18.69 17.34 -19.96
C ARG A 176 19.63 16.17 -20.30
N TYR A 177 19.26 14.95 -19.94
CA TYR A 177 19.97 13.72 -20.31
C TYR A 177 19.33 13.01 -21.51
N GLY A 178 18.35 13.64 -22.17
CA GLY A 178 17.67 13.08 -23.34
C GLY A 178 16.52 12.13 -23.02
N GLY A 179 16.05 12.05 -21.76
CA GLY A 179 14.83 11.31 -21.40
C GLY A 179 13.55 12.12 -21.63
N LEU A 180 12.43 11.61 -21.10
CA LEU A 180 11.10 12.25 -21.24
C LEU A 180 10.67 13.05 -19.99
N GLU A 181 11.27 12.78 -18.83
CA GLU A 181 10.94 13.44 -17.56
C GLU A 181 9.46 13.33 -17.17
N PHE A 182 8.86 12.16 -17.42
CA PHE A 182 7.49 11.85 -17.08
C PHE A 182 7.30 11.63 -15.58
N SER A 183 6.12 12.02 -15.11
CA SER A 183 5.66 11.81 -13.73
C SER A 183 5.47 10.32 -13.42
N ALA A 184 5.48 9.99 -12.12
CA ALA A 184 5.14 8.65 -11.65
C ALA A 184 3.73 8.20 -12.11
N LEU A 185 2.80 9.14 -12.27
CA LEU A 185 1.46 8.87 -12.79
C LEU A 185 1.51 8.42 -14.24
N ALA A 186 2.23 9.15 -15.10
CA ALA A 186 2.39 8.79 -16.51
C ALA A 186 3.10 7.45 -16.67
N HIS A 187 4.18 7.23 -15.92
CA HIS A 187 4.85 5.92 -15.89
C HIS A 187 3.87 4.79 -15.52
N SER A 188 3.10 4.95 -14.45
CA SER A 188 2.09 3.97 -14.03
C SER A 188 1.02 3.74 -15.10
N ALA A 189 0.50 4.80 -15.73
CA ALA A 189 -0.51 4.73 -16.77
C ALA A 189 -0.01 3.97 -18.02
N VAL A 190 1.24 4.22 -18.46
CA VAL A 190 1.88 3.49 -19.56
C VAL A 190 1.95 2.00 -19.23
N LEU A 191 2.47 1.65 -18.04
CA LEU A 191 2.61 0.25 -17.63
C LEU A 191 1.25 -0.46 -17.51
N GLN A 192 0.25 0.20 -16.92
CA GLN A 192 -1.09 -0.37 -16.79
C GLN A 192 -1.68 -0.73 -18.16
N LYS A 193 -1.56 0.19 -19.13
CA LYS A 193 -2.08 -0.02 -20.49
C LYS A 193 -1.32 -1.12 -21.23
N VAL A 194 0.02 -1.09 -21.22
CA VAL A 194 0.82 -2.12 -21.90
C VAL A 194 0.62 -3.50 -21.26
N SER A 195 0.55 -3.58 -19.93
CA SER A 195 0.32 -4.82 -19.18
C SER A 195 -1.01 -5.48 -19.52
N SER A 196 -2.03 -4.70 -19.90
CA SER A 196 -3.32 -5.24 -20.34
C SER A 196 -3.25 -6.04 -21.65
N ILE A 197 -2.18 -5.85 -22.44
CA ILE A 197 -1.93 -6.55 -23.71
C ILE A 197 -0.82 -7.58 -23.56
N CYS A 198 0.34 -7.18 -23.03
CA CYS A 198 1.50 -8.05 -22.85
C CYS A 198 2.26 -7.70 -21.56
N PRO A 199 2.11 -8.49 -20.49
CA PRO A 199 2.82 -8.30 -19.22
C PRO A 199 4.35 -8.36 -19.37
N THR A 200 4.85 -9.16 -20.31
CA THR A 200 6.29 -9.28 -20.60
C THR A 200 6.86 -7.96 -21.11
N ALA A 201 6.21 -7.33 -22.09
CA ALA A 201 6.61 -6.02 -22.59
C ALA A 201 6.53 -4.94 -21.50
N SER A 202 5.45 -4.95 -20.69
CA SER A 202 5.31 -4.03 -19.56
C SER A 202 6.45 -4.18 -18.55
N SER A 203 6.84 -5.41 -18.20
CA SER A 203 7.95 -5.66 -17.29
C SER A 203 9.29 -5.16 -17.84
N THR A 204 9.55 -5.40 -19.13
CA THR A 204 10.75 -4.91 -19.83
C THR A 204 10.85 -3.38 -19.83
N ILE A 205 9.72 -2.67 -19.95
CA ILE A 205 9.65 -1.20 -19.86
C ILE A 205 9.78 -0.72 -18.41
N ALA A 206 9.21 -1.44 -17.44
CA ALA A 206 9.20 -1.05 -16.04
C ALA A 206 10.60 -1.08 -15.40
N VAL A 207 11.43 -2.06 -15.77
CA VAL A 207 12.74 -2.27 -15.12
C VAL A 207 13.64 -1.04 -15.23
N PRO A 208 13.87 -0.43 -16.42
CA PRO A 208 14.72 0.76 -16.51
C PRO A 208 14.15 2.00 -15.81
N ASN A 209 12.82 2.09 -15.66
CA ASN A 209 12.11 3.29 -15.19
C ASN A 209 11.62 3.23 -13.73
N SER A 210 11.93 2.17 -12.99
CA SER A 210 11.57 2.02 -11.58
C SER A 210 12.82 1.70 -10.76
N LEU A 211 12.80 0.58 -10.00
CA LEU A 211 13.91 0.02 -9.22
C LEU A 211 15.18 -0.32 -10.03
N GLY A 212 15.24 0.09 -11.29
CA GLY A 212 16.41 -0.01 -12.13
C GLY A 212 17.45 1.10 -11.89
N PRO A 213 18.51 1.09 -12.71
CA PRO A 213 19.64 2.00 -12.60
C PRO A 213 19.30 3.46 -12.78
N ALA A 214 18.26 3.84 -13.54
CA ALA A 214 17.96 5.25 -13.76
C ALA A 214 17.56 5.95 -12.45
N GLU A 215 16.62 5.38 -11.68
CA GLU A 215 16.20 5.93 -10.39
C GLU A 215 17.37 5.96 -9.39
N LEU A 216 18.13 4.86 -9.28
CA LEU A 216 19.30 4.78 -8.40
C LEU A 216 20.42 5.76 -8.78
N LEU A 217 20.70 5.94 -10.07
CA LEU A 217 21.69 6.90 -10.55
C LEU A 217 21.23 8.35 -10.34
N LEU A 218 19.94 8.63 -10.47
CA LEU A 218 19.39 9.96 -10.22
C LEU A 218 19.54 10.36 -8.74
N HIS A 219 19.23 9.44 -7.82
CA HIS A 219 19.27 9.70 -6.38
C HIS A 219 20.68 9.59 -5.77
N TYR A 220 21.48 8.61 -6.19
CA TYR A 220 22.74 8.25 -5.52
C TYR A 220 23.98 8.31 -6.43
N GLY A 221 23.80 8.51 -7.74
CA GLY A 221 24.91 8.62 -8.67
C GLY A 221 25.70 9.92 -8.51
N SER A 222 27.00 9.87 -8.76
CA SER A 222 27.81 11.08 -8.96
C SER A 222 27.44 11.76 -10.28
N GLU A 223 27.74 13.05 -10.44
CA GLU A 223 27.48 13.77 -11.71
C GLU A 223 28.18 13.09 -12.89
N GLN A 224 29.41 12.62 -12.71
CA GLN A 224 30.13 11.87 -13.75
C GLN A 224 29.40 10.56 -14.15
N GLN A 225 28.80 9.86 -13.19
CA GLN A 225 28.00 8.66 -13.48
C GLN A 225 26.70 9.03 -14.20
N LYS A 226 26.02 10.10 -13.77
CA LYS A 226 24.79 10.57 -14.40
C LYS A 226 25.03 10.97 -15.85
N ASP A 227 26.04 11.81 -16.10
CA ASP A 227 26.38 12.31 -17.43
C ASP A 227 26.81 11.18 -18.38
N HIS A 228 27.43 10.11 -17.86
CA HIS A 228 27.82 8.97 -18.65
C HIS A 228 26.67 8.01 -18.95
N TYR A 229 25.93 7.57 -17.92
CA TYR A 229 24.98 6.47 -18.04
C TYR A 229 23.58 6.94 -18.44
N LEU A 230 23.05 8.05 -17.89
CA LEU A 230 21.65 8.44 -18.13
C LEU A 230 21.34 8.68 -19.62
N PRO A 231 22.20 9.33 -20.42
CA PRO A 231 21.92 9.49 -21.86
C PRO A 231 21.89 8.16 -22.62
N ARG A 232 22.70 7.17 -22.20
CA ARG A 232 22.80 5.85 -22.84
C ARG A 232 21.62 4.95 -22.48
N LEU A 233 21.06 5.14 -21.29
CA LEU A 233 19.82 4.52 -20.85
C LEU A 233 18.62 5.15 -21.56
N ALA A 234 18.59 6.48 -21.71
CA ALA A 234 17.47 7.21 -22.30
C ALA A 234 17.22 6.88 -23.77
N ASP A 235 18.26 6.65 -24.57
CA ASP A 235 18.15 6.24 -25.97
C ASP A 235 18.21 4.73 -26.20
N GLY A 236 18.30 3.95 -25.12
CA GLY A 236 18.28 2.48 -25.16
C GLY A 236 19.50 1.83 -25.82
N ARG A 237 20.63 2.57 -25.94
CA ARG A 237 21.93 1.98 -26.27
C ARG A 237 22.35 0.96 -25.21
N GLU A 238 22.04 1.26 -23.95
CA GLU A 238 22.22 0.33 -22.83
C GLU A 238 20.86 -0.01 -22.21
N ILE A 239 20.59 -1.31 -22.10
CA ILE A 239 19.39 -1.80 -21.42
C ILE A 239 19.84 -2.28 -20.04
N PRO A 240 19.37 -1.65 -18.96
CA PRO A 240 19.81 -2.01 -17.64
C PRO A 240 19.08 -3.26 -17.10
N CYS A 241 19.75 -3.97 -16.19
CA CYS A 241 19.14 -5.02 -15.37
C CYS A 241 19.43 -4.79 -13.89
N PHE A 242 18.56 -5.29 -13.00
CA PHE A 242 18.73 -5.20 -11.55
C PHE A 242 19.09 -6.55 -10.94
N ALA A 243 20.33 -6.68 -10.46
CA ALA A 243 20.92 -7.95 -10.05
C ALA A 243 20.97 -8.14 -8.52
N LEU A 244 19.81 -8.13 -7.86
CA LEU A 244 19.72 -8.27 -6.40
C LEU A 244 19.60 -9.73 -5.93
N THR A 245 18.84 -10.56 -6.63
CA THR A 245 18.50 -11.91 -6.17
C THR A 245 19.65 -12.90 -6.38
N GLY A 246 20.14 -13.50 -5.29
CA GLY A 246 21.17 -14.56 -5.32
C GLY A 246 20.61 -15.96 -5.59
N PRO A 247 21.47 -16.98 -5.75
CA PRO A 247 21.06 -18.36 -6.03
C PRO A 247 20.45 -19.07 -4.81
N THR A 248 20.68 -18.55 -3.61
CA THR A 248 20.12 -19.06 -2.36
C THR A 248 18.93 -18.19 -1.94
N PRO A 249 17.85 -18.77 -1.38
CA PRO A 249 16.80 -18.00 -0.72
C PRO A 249 17.43 -17.03 0.28
N VAL A 250 16.94 -15.79 0.36
CA VAL A 250 17.44 -14.82 1.34
C VAL A 250 17.14 -15.39 2.74
N PRO A 251 18.16 -15.83 3.51
CA PRO A 251 17.92 -16.29 4.86
C PRO A 251 17.59 -15.08 5.75
N THR A 252 16.86 -15.27 6.84
CA THR A 252 16.71 -14.26 7.90
C THR A 252 17.75 -14.55 8.99
N PRO A 253 18.72 -13.64 9.26
CA PRO A 253 18.90 -12.29 8.71
C PRO A 253 19.50 -12.28 7.29
N PRO A 254 19.18 -11.26 6.47
CA PRO A 254 19.55 -11.22 5.05
C PRO A 254 21.06 -11.29 4.86
N ARG A 255 21.53 -12.43 4.33
CA ARG A 255 22.92 -12.60 3.90
C ARG A 255 22.99 -12.69 2.38
N PHE A 256 23.37 -11.60 1.74
CA PHE A 256 23.75 -11.61 0.33
C PHE A 256 25.15 -12.21 0.19
N ARG A 257 25.30 -13.25 -0.65
CA ARG A 257 26.60 -13.88 -0.99
C ARG A 257 27.25 -13.24 -2.22
N ILE A 258 27.14 -11.92 -2.36
CA ILE A 258 27.89 -11.15 -3.35
C ILE A 258 28.98 -10.43 -2.57
N SER A 259 30.24 -10.87 -2.73
CA SER A 259 31.38 -10.18 -2.12
C SER A 259 31.98 -9.22 -3.14
N ALA A 260 32.11 -7.95 -2.76
CA ALA A 260 32.86 -6.95 -3.50
C ALA A 260 34.18 -6.65 -2.77
N SER A 261 35.31 -6.78 -3.46
CA SER A 261 36.61 -6.30 -2.99
C SER A 261 37.24 -5.50 -4.13
N SER A 262 37.58 -4.22 -3.87
CA SER A 262 38.35 -3.38 -4.81
C SER A 262 37.88 -3.48 -6.27
N ALA A 263 36.59 -3.19 -6.51
CA ALA A 263 35.92 -3.24 -7.81
C ALA A 263 35.81 -4.63 -8.49
N ARG A 264 36.25 -5.72 -7.85
CA ARG A 264 35.87 -7.08 -8.26
C ARG A 264 34.67 -7.56 -7.47
N ALA A 265 33.57 -7.78 -8.17
CA ALA A 265 32.44 -8.54 -7.66
C ALA A 265 32.58 -10.03 -8.02
N ARG A 266 32.38 -10.92 -7.05
CA ARG A 266 32.24 -12.37 -7.29
C ARG A 266 30.89 -12.83 -6.75
N GLY A 267 30.07 -13.41 -7.62
CA GLY A 267 28.73 -13.91 -7.28
C GLY A 267 27.94 -14.31 -8.53
N ARG A 268 26.81 -14.99 -8.33
CA ARG A 268 25.80 -15.24 -9.37
C ARG A 268 24.52 -14.54 -8.96
N ALA A 269 23.86 -13.85 -9.89
CA ALA A 269 22.48 -13.39 -9.73
C ALA A 269 21.52 -14.35 -10.46
N ARG A 270 20.26 -14.42 -10.04
CA ARG A 270 19.20 -15.18 -10.71
C ARG A 270 17.94 -14.32 -10.85
N LYS A 271 17.08 -14.67 -11.80
CA LYS A 271 15.80 -14.00 -12.06
C LYS A 271 15.95 -12.49 -12.33
N CYS A 272 17.07 -12.10 -12.92
CA CYS A 272 17.25 -10.75 -13.42
C CYS A 272 16.35 -10.55 -14.64
N SER A 273 15.48 -9.55 -14.59
CA SER A 273 14.70 -9.13 -15.74
C SER A 273 15.55 -8.23 -16.64
N ALA A 274 15.29 -8.26 -17.96
CA ALA A 274 16.02 -7.49 -18.97
C ALA A 274 17.54 -7.77 -19.06
N CYS A 275 18.00 -8.97 -18.67
CA CYS A 275 19.34 -9.43 -19.02
C CYS A 275 19.36 -9.80 -20.51
N ALA A 276 19.81 -8.86 -21.35
CA ALA A 276 20.19 -9.11 -22.74
C ALA A 276 21.64 -9.63 -22.81
#